data_AF-W1Y0G0-F1
#
_entry.id   AF-W1Y0G0-F1
#
_cell.length_a   1.000
_cell.length_b   1.000
_cell.length_c   1.000
_cell.angle_alpha   90.00
_cell.angle_beta   90.00
_cell.angle_gamma   90.00
#
_symmetry.space_group_name_H-M   'P 1'
#
loop_
_entity.id
_entity.type
_entity.pdbx_description
1 polymer ?
#
loop_
_entity_poly.entity_id
_entity_poly.type
_entity_poly.pdbx_seq_one_letter_code
_entity_poly.pdbx_strand_id
1 'polypeptide(L)'
;MKKNIFISSGLISTILFSSPIACHAEWIQDSTGWWYSNQTSWSIGWQMINEKWYYFDNNGYMQIGWIQTDGKWYYMYEDGSMAKDTCINGYKLGSNGAWIDNTNTSIDTSIEVPISGDGKLSDISNIDFKNIN
;
A
#
# COMPACT_ATOMS: atom_id res chain seq x y z
N MET A 1 -13.77 30.81 -33.84
CA MET A 1 -14.55 30.43 -32.65
C MET A 1 -13.56 30.02 -31.56
N LYS A 2 -13.46 30.80 -30.47
CA LYS A 2 -12.54 30.52 -29.36
C LYS A 2 -13.24 29.57 -28.39
N LYS A 3 -12.66 28.40 -28.12
CA LYS A 3 -13.10 27.51 -27.02
C LYS A 3 -12.21 27.81 -25.82
N ASN A 4 -12.75 28.54 -24.85
CA ASN A 4 -12.16 28.71 -23.54
C ASN A 4 -12.63 27.54 -22.67
N ILE A 5 -11.69 26.76 -22.15
CA ILE A 5 -11.99 25.69 -21.19
C ILE A 5 -11.32 26.09 -19.87
N PHE A 6 -12.17 26.40 -18.89
CA PHE A 6 -11.78 26.59 -17.49
C PHE A 6 -11.71 25.20 -16.85
N ILE A 7 -10.57 24.81 -16.27
CA ILE A 7 -10.50 23.65 -15.37
C ILE A 7 -9.91 24.13 -14.03
N SER A 8 -10.74 23.95 -13.02
CA SER A 8 -10.53 24.25 -11.61
C SER A 8 -9.49 23.32 -11.01
N SER A 9 -8.45 23.92 -10.42
CA SER A 9 -7.62 23.45 -9.30
C SER A 9 -7.51 21.93 -9.07
N GLY A 10 -6.40 21.33 -9.53
CA GLY A 10 -5.83 20.10 -8.97
C GLY A 10 -5.38 19.05 -10.00
N LEU A 11 -4.24 19.26 -10.66
CA LEU A 11 -3.43 18.31 -11.49
C LEU A 11 -4.25 17.40 -12.45
N ILE A 12 -4.28 17.56 -13.78
CA ILE A 12 -3.20 17.78 -14.74
C ILE A 12 -3.73 18.56 -15.94
N SER A 13 -2.99 19.63 -16.26
CA SER A 13 -3.10 20.42 -17.48
C SER A 13 -2.74 19.55 -18.69
N THR A 14 -3.68 19.38 -19.62
CA THR A 14 -3.43 18.78 -20.93
C THR A 14 -2.30 19.51 -21.65
N ILE A 15 -1.17 18.85 -21.90
CA ILE A 15 -0.18 19.34 -22.84
C ILE A 15 -0.20 18.43 -24.07
N LEU A 16 -0.77 18.93 -25.17
CA LEU A 16 -0.67 18.30 -26.48
C LEU A 16 0.74 18.55 -27.03
N PHE A 17 1.66 17.59 -26.84
CA PHE A 17 2.85 17.50 -27.69
C PHE A 17 2.70 16.29 -28.61
N SER A 18 2.32 16.57 -29.86
CA SER A 18 2.44 15.62 -30.96
C SER A 18 3.92 15.44 -31.27
N SER A 19 4.43 14.21 -31.18
CA SER A 19 5.74 13.79 -31.71
C SER A 19 5.68 12.29 -32.06
N PRO A 20 6.44 11.82 -33.05
CA PRO A 20 6.15 10.59 -33.78
C PRO A 20 6.41 9.33 -32.95
N ILE A 21 5.53 8.33 -33.11
CA ILE A 21 5.59 6.91 -32.66
C ILE A 21 6.82 6.57 -31.79
N ALA A 22 6.68 6.75 -30.48
CA ALA A 22 7.57 6.21 -29.46
C ALA A 22 6.72 5.70 -28.30
N CYS A 23 7.04 4.51 -27.80
CA CYS A 23 6.60 3.96 -26.52
C CYS A 23 6.55 5.06 -25.43
N HIS A 24 5.38 5.66 -25.21
CA HIS A 24 5.17 6.60 -24.11
C HIS A 24 4.03 6.06 -23.26
N ALA A 25 4.38 5.75 -22.02
CA ALA A 25 3.46 5.17 -21.06
C ALA A 25 2.77 6.33 -20.32
N GLU A 26 1.44 6.33 -20.30
CA GLU A 26 0.64 7.47 -19.86
C GLU A 26 -0.45 7.04 -18.88
N TRP A 27 -0.78 7.95 -17.95
CA TRP A 27 -1.94 7.81 -17.08
C TRP A 27 -3.21 8.21 -17.84
N ILE A 28 -4.20 7.33 -17.81
CA ILE A 28 -5.49 7.54 -18.47
C ILE A 28 -6.59 7.30 -17.44
N GLN A 29 -7.64 8.14 -17.46
CA GLN A 29 -8.79 8.02 -16.57
C GLN A 29 -10.07 7.89 -17.38
N ASP A 30 -10.94 6.96 -16.97
CA ASP A 30 -12.30 6.82 -17.48
C ASP A 30 -13.33 6.89 -16.32
N SER A 31 -14.58 6.48 -16.58
CA SER A 31 -15.64 6.46 -15.56
C SER A 31 -15.44 5.43 -14.46
N THR A 32 -14.62 4.42 -14.71
CA THR A 32 -14.37 3.28 -13.82
C THR A 32 -13.16 3.56 -12.93
N GLY A 33 -12.13 4.20 -13.46
CA GLY A 33 -10.95 4.57 -12.69
C GLY A 33 -9.76 5.03 -13.52
N TRP A 34 -8.61 5.05 -12.85
CA TRP A 34 -7.32 5.33 -13.49
C TRP A 34 -6.69 4.03 -13.99
N TRP A 35 -6.04 4.07 -15.14
CA TRP A 35 -5.20 2.99 -15.66
C TRP A 35 -3.94 3.58 -16.29
N TYR A 36 -2.96 2.73 -16.55
CA TYR A 36 -1.68 3.15 -17.13
C TYR A 36 -1.42 2.41 -18.43
N SER A 37 -1.26 3.15 -19.53
CA SER A 37 -0.89 2.59 -20.82
C SER A 37 0.59 2.25 -20.81
N ASN A 38 0.95 1.07 -21.31
CA ASN A 38 2.32 0.65 -21.50
C ASN A 38 2.47 0.08 -22.92
N GLN A 39 3.13 0.84 -23.79
CA GLN A 39 3.36 0.52 -25.20
C GLN A 39 2.08 0.25 -25.98
N THR A 40 1.62 -1.00 -26.00
CA THR A 40 0.46 -1.48 -26.77
C THR A 40 -0.63 -2.08 -25.88
N SER A 41 -0.45 -2.08 -24.56
CA SER A 41 -1.36 -2.70 -23.58
C SER A 41 -1.57 -1.80 -22.35
N TRP A 42 -2.46 -2.18 -21.45
CA TRP A 42 -2.55 -1.62 -20.10
C TRP A 42 -1.65 -2.37 -19.11
N SER A 43 -1.27 -1.68 -18.05
CA SER A 43 -0.54 -2.26 -16.92
C SER A 43 -1.44 -3.12 -16.04
N ILE A 44 -0.88 -4.22 -15.53
CA ILE A 44 -1.50 -5.09 -14.51
C ILE A 44 -0.50 -5.34 -13.38
N GLY A 45 -1.00 -5.54 -12.17
CA GLY A 45 -0.18 -5.79 -10.99
C GLY A 45 0.68 -4.61 -10.58
N TRP A 46 1.80 -4.90 -9.91
CA TRP A 46 2.74 -3.90 -9.40
C TRP A 46 3.50 -3.20 -10.52
N GLN A 47 3.49 -1.86 -10.52
CA GLN A 47 4.25 -1.04 -11.45
C GLN A 47 4.94 0.10 -10.72
N MET A 48 6.20 0.35 -11.11
CA MET A 48 6.96 1.49 -10.63
C MET A 48 6.90 2.62 -11.66
N ILE A 49 6.27 3.73 -11.29
CA ILE A 49 6.06 4.89 -12.16
C ILE A 49 6.54 6.12 -11.39
N ASN A 50 7.50 6.87 -11.96
CA ASN A 50 8.09 8.04 -11.31
C ASN A 50 8.55 7.75 -9.86
N GLU A 51 9.28 6.65 -9.67
CA GLU A 51 9.84 6.21 -8.36
C GLU A 51 8.80 5.86 -7.28
N LYS A 52 7.51 5.87 -7.63
CA LYS A 52 6.41 5.43 -6.77
C LYS A 52 5.87 4.09 -7.27
N TRP A 53 5.44 3.25 -6.33
CA TRP A 53 4.78 1.99 -6.64
C TRP A 53 3.26 2.17 -6.72
N TYR A 54 2.66 1.60 -7.75
CA TYR A 54 1.23 1.55 -7.99
C TYR A 54 0.82 0.09 -8.22
N TYR A 55 -0.44 -0.23 -7.93
CA TYR A 55 -0.98 -1.55 -8.19
C TYR A 55 -2.22 -1.45 -9.08
N PHE A 56 -2.24 -2.22 -10.16
CA PHE A 56 -3.36 -2.32 -11.10
C PHE A 56 -4.03 -3.69 -10.98
N ASP A 57 -5.36 -3.74 -11.00
CA ASP A 57 -6.08 -4.99 -11.01
C ASP A 57 -5.94 -5.74 -12.36
N ASN A 58 -6.57 -6.90 -12.47
CA ASN A 58 -6.55 -7.69 -13.70
C ASN A 58 -7.26 -7.02 -14.88
N ASN A 59 -8.09 -6.00 -14.62
CA ASN A 59 -8.76 -5.19 -15.63
C ASN A 59 -7.93 -3.96 -16.03
N GLY A 60 -6.79 -3.73 -15.36
CA GLY A 60 -5.88 -2.62 -15.61
C GLY A 60 -6.18 -1.36 -14.80
N TYR A 61 -7.13 -1.40 -13.86
CA TYR A 61 -7.49 -0.24 -13.05
C TYR A 61 -6.66 -0.14 -11.78
N MET A 62 -6.14 1.06 -11.52
CA MET A 62 -5.36 1.44 -10.36
C MET A 62 -6.17 1.25 -9.09
N GLN A 63 -5.58 0.56 -8.12
CA GLN A 63 -6.18 0.31 -6.83
C GLN A 63 -5.78 1.36 -5.80
N ILE A 64 -6.72 1.67 -4.91
CA ILE A 64 -6.53 2.54 -3.75
C ILE A 64 -6.96 1.78 -2.48
N GLY A 65 -6.47 2.20 -1.31
CA GLY A 65 -6.76 1.56 -0.04
C GLY A 65 -5.99 0.26 0.19
N TRP A 66 -6.52 -0.60 1.05
CA TRP A 66 -5.89 -1.87 1.40
C TRP A 66 -6.06 -2.90 0.29
N ILE A 67 -4.95 -3.49 -0.13
CA ILE A 67 -4.91 -4.58 -1.11
C ILE A 67 -4.15 -5.78 -0.53
N GLN A 68 -4.52 -6.99 -0.96
CA GLN A 68 -3.83 -8.22 -0.59
C GLN A 68 -3.25 -8.89 -1.84
N THR A 69 -1.94 -9.10 -1.85
CA THR A 69 -1.23 -9.77 -2.95
C THR A 69 -0.22 -10.76 -2.36
N ASP A 70 -0.17 -11.99 -2.90
CA ASP A 70 0.76 -13.03 -2.44
C ASP A 70 0.75 -13.27 -0.93
N GLY A 71 -0.44 -13.19 -0.32
CA GLY A 71 -0.64 -13.39 1.12
C GLY A 71 -0.17 -12.23 2.00
N LYS A 72 0.28 -11.12 1.42
CA LYS A 72 0.71 -9.90 2.15
C LYS A 72 -0.26 -8.75 1.90
N TRP A 73 -0.43 -7.91 2.90
CA TRP A 73 -1.25 -6.71 2.82
C TRP A 73 -0.39 -5.49 2.50
N TYR A 74 -0.90 -4.63 1.63
CA TYR A 74 -0.30 -3.37 1.24
C TYR A 74 -1.37 -2.28 1.27
N TYR A 75 -0.95 -1.03 1.41
CA TYR A 75 -1.85 0.11 1.38
C TYR A 75 -1.45 1.07 0.25
N MET A 76 -2.44 1.44 -0.55
CA MET A 76 -2.33 2.42 -1.61
C MET A 76 -3.03 3.72 -1.16
N TYR A 77 -2.35 4.85 -1.23
CA TYR A 77 -2.94 6.16 -0.94
C TYR A 77 -4.00 6.54 -1.97
N GLU A 78 -4.72 7.64 -1.73
CA GLU A 78 -5.73 8.16 -2.67
C GLU A 78 -5.12 8.58 -4.01
N ASP A 79 -3.84 8.98 -4.03
CA ASP A 79 -3.09 9.24 -5.27
C ASP A 79 -2.61 7.95 -5.97
N GLY A 80 -2.96 6.78 -5.43
CA GLY A 80 -2.59 5.46 -5.93
C GLY A 80 -1.17 5.02 -5.55
N SER A 81 -0.38 5.84 -4.86
CA SER A 81 0.98 5.48 -4.49
C SER A 81 1.03 4.54 -3.28
N MET A 82 1.94 3.58 -3.28
CA MET A 82 2.10 2.62 -2.20
C MET A 82 2.70 3.27 -0.96
N ALA A 83 2.07 3.04 0.18
CA ALA A 83 2.61 3.40 1.47
C ALA A 83 3.73 2.42 1.88
N LYS A 84 4.86 2.96 2.38
CA LYS A 84 5.98 2.19 2.92
C LYS A 84 6.63 2.98 4.05
N ASP A 85 7.33 2.27 4.93
CA ASP A 85 8.04 2.87 6.07
C ASP A 85 7.15 3.78 6.94
N THR A 86 5.87 3.41 7.10
CA THR A 86 4.85 4.28 7.72
C THR A 86 3.81 3.46 8.49
N CYS A 87 2.96 4.15 9.25
CA CYS A 87 1.85 3.55 9.99
C CYS A 87 0.52 4.11 9.45
N ILE A 88 -0.35 3.23 8.96
CA ILE A 88 -1.70 3.57 8.48
C ILE A 88 -2.71 3.02 9.47
N ASN A 89 -3.44 3.88 10.19
CA ASN A 89 -4.48 3.48 11.15
C ASN A 89 -4.03 2.44 12.19
N GLY A 90 -2.78 2.53 12.65
CA GLY A 90 -2.19 1.57 13.61
C GLY A 90 -1.52 0.34 12.97
N TYR A 91 -1.64 0.15 11.65
CA TYR A 91 -0.96 -0.89 10.91
C TYR A 91 0.39 -0.40 10.39
N LYS A 92 1.48 -1.02 10.87
CA LYS A 92 2.85 -0.66 10.47
C LYS A 92 3.21 -1.34 9.14
N LEU A 93 3.61 -0.54 8.16
CA LEU A 93 4.09 -1.01 6.85
C LEU A 93 5.62 -0.94 6.83
N GLY A 94 6.26 -2.00 6.36
CA GLY A 94 7.72 -2.09 6.23
C GLY A 94 8.27 -1.30 5.05
N SER A 95 9.57 -1.41 4.82
CA SER A 95 10.30 -0.71 3.74
C SER A 95 9.93 -1.14 2.33
N ASN A 96 9.36 -2.35 2.20
CA ASN A 96 8.78 -2.88 0.98
C ASN A 96 7.27 -2.58 0.86
N GLY A 97 6.69 -1.82 1.79
CA GLY A 97 5.26 -1.50 1.83
C GLY A 97 4.36 -2.61 2.35
N ALA A 98 4.89 -3.80 2.64
CA ALA A 98 4.10 -4.88 3.21
C ALA A 98 3.77 -4.58 4.68
N TRP A 99 2.54 -4.86 5.08
CA TRP A 99 2.11 -4.83 6.47
C TRP A 99 2.92 -5.83 7.30
N ILE A 100 3.43 -5.34 8.41
CA ILE A 100 4.11 -6.14 9.43
C ILE A 100 3.03 -6.61 10.40
N ASP A 101 2.63 -7.87 10.23
CA ASP A 101 1.73 -8.54 11.14
C ASP A 101 2.47 -8.90 12.44
N ASN A 102 2.19 -8.13 13.50
CA ASN A 102 2.75 -8.36 14.83
C ASN A 102 1.98 -9.43 15.63
N THR A 103 0.89 -9.98 15.07
CA THR A 103 0.07 -11.00 15.76
C THR A 103 0.66 -12.41 15.66
N ASN A 104 1.64 -12.62 14.77
CA ASN A 104 2.44 -13.84 14.68
C ASN A 104 3.76 -13.79 15.47
N THR A 105 3.86 -12.91 16.46
CA THR A 105 4.76 -13.20 17.57
C THR A 105 4.19 -14.44 18.20
N SER A 106 4.88 -15.58 18.09
CA SER A 106 4.61 -16.74 18.93
C SER A 106 4.61 -16.22 20.36
N ILE A 107 3.42 -15.92 20.88
CA ILE A 107 3.14 -16.01 22.29
C ILE A 107 3.48 -17.44 22.60
N ASP A 108 4.72 -17.65 23.01
CA ASP A 108 5.09 -18.86 23.67
C ASP A 108 4.26 -18.90 24.94
N THR A 109 3.07 -19.46 24.85
CA THR A 109 2.20 -19.73 25.99
C THR A 109 2.78 -20.81 26.88
N SER A 110 3.98 -21.34 26.57
CA SER A 110 4.85 -22.06 27.52
C SER A 110 5.49 -21.09 28.52
N ILE A 111 4.71 -20.17 29.08
CA ILE A 111 5.06 -19.65 30.39
C ILE A 111 4.85 -20.84 31.31
N GLU A 112 5.93 -21.55 31.66
CA GLU A 112 5.94 -22.35 32.87
C GLU A 112 5.65 -21.37 34.01
N VAL A 113 4.38 -21.21 34.35
CA VAL A 113 3.99 -20.48 35.55
C VAL A 113 4.56 -21.33 36.68
N PRO A 114 5.59 -20.88 37.43
CA PRO A 114 5.98 -21.63 38.61
C PRO A 114 4.77 -21.57 39.54
N ILE A 115 4.07 -22.69 39.68
CA ILE A 115 3.00 -22.84 40.64
C ILE A 115 3.70 -22.68 41.99
N SER A 116 3.48 -21.54 42.65
CA SER A 116 3.83 -21.38 44.05
C SER A 116 3.25 -22.58 44.80
N GLY A 117 4.01 -23.18 45.71
CA GLY A 117 3.64 -24.43 46.41
C GLY A 117 2.36 -24.36 47.25
N ASP A 118 1.63 -23.23 47.21
CA ASP A 118 0.32 -22.98 47.79
C ASP A 118 -0.84 -22.99 46.77
N GLY A 119 -0.56 -23.17 45.47
CA GLY A 119 -1.57 -23.30 44.41
C GLY A 119 -2.21 -21.99 43.94
N LYS A 120 -1.62 -20.82 44.23
CA LYS A 120 -2.15 -19.52 43.78
C LYS A 120 -1.35 -18.94 42.60
N LEU A 121 -2.04 -18.38 41.60
CA LEU A 121 -1.43 -17.61 40.51
C LEU A 121 -0.80 -16.33 41.08
N SER A 122 0.47 -16.07 40.79
CA SER A 122 1.15 -14.82 41.14
C SER A 122 0.67 -13.67 40.23
N ASP A 123 0.56 -12.47 40.81
CA ASP A 123 0.06 -11.28 40.11
C ASP A 123 0.90 -10.94 38.86
N ILE A 124 0.25 -10.91 37.71
CA ILE A 124 0.79 -10.63 36.36
C ILE A 124 1.19 -9.15 36.14
N SER A 125 1.24 -8.34 37.20
CA SER A 125 1.47 -6.90 37.13
C SER A 125 2.93 -6.49 36.86
N ASN A 126 3.85 -7.45 36.71
CA ASN A 126 5.30 -7.21 36.66
C ASN A 126 6.00 -7.77 35.40
N ILE A 127 5.30 -7.84 34.26
CA ILE A 127 5.94 -8.20 32.99
C ILE A 127 6.64 -6.94 32.42
N ASP A 128 7.97 -6.91 32.49
CA ASP A 128 8.79 -5.87 31.86
C ASP A 128 9.02 -6.20 30.39
N PHE A 129 8.47 -5.38 29.49
CA PHE A 129 8.54 -5.54 28.03
C PHE A 129 9.87 -5.08 27.42
N LYS A 130 10.93 -4.87 28.22
CA LYS A 130 12.18 -4.23 27.77
C LYS A 130 13.19 -5.12 27.06
N ASN A 131 12.99 -6.44 26.97
CA ASN A 131 13.90 -7.32 26.23
C ASN A 131 13.16 -7.98 25.06
N ILE A 132 13.03 -7.23 23.97
CA ILE A 132 12.77 -7.78 22.65
C ILE A 132 13.99 -7.39 21.82
N ASN A 133 14.86 -8.39 21.56
CA ASN A 133 16.14 -8.23 20.84
C ASN A 133 15.96 -7.71 19.41
#